data_AF-A0A7W1CW15-F1
#
_entry.id   AF-A0A7W1CW15-F1
#
_cell.length_a   1.000
_cell.length_b   1.000
_cell.length_c   1.000
_cell.angle_alpha   90.00
_cell.angle_beta   90.00
_cell.angle_gamma   90.00
#
_symmetry.space_group_name_H-M   'P 1'
#
loop_
_entity.id
_entity.type
_entity.pdbx_description
1 polymer ?
#
loop_
_entity_poly.entity_id
_entity_poly.type
_entity_poly.pdbx_seq_one_letter_code
_entity_poly.pdbx_strand_id
1 'polypeptide(L)'
;MASIQEIKLSYSEDQTRLINESFELGASAQHHTGAMSPELEGKLGPQEADRVRAAEASAWADKDRARLRTHYEELDIEKRAAIELRVEQIERELSPGEVNFGDRLAASAATPEALIGAMDSALTSGDEDAALLAFQIARQRDLEKVVAHAVTVREDWGDLYGELVEAAEDPELDPGDRFEMFAKPAPTKEAILAAPLDDRNIYGMMR
;
A
#
# COMPACT_ATOMS: atom_id res chain seq x y z
N MET A 1 8.21 16.61 -1.37
CA MET A 1 8.12 15.17 -1.65
C MET A 1 7.06 14.61 -0.70
N ALA A 2 6.31 13.58 -1.07
CA ALA A 2 5.24 13.06 -0.22
C ALA A 2 5.82 12.43 1.06
N SER A 3 5.15 12.60 2.19
CA SER A 3 5.49 11.91 3.45
C SER A 3 5.13 10.42 3.37
N ILE A 4 5.69 9.61 4.27
CA ILE A 4 5.32 8.17 4.34
C ILE A 4 3.81 7.99 4.56
N GLN A 5 3.18 8.82 5.37
CA GLN A 5 1.73 8.78 5.60
C GLN A 5 0.95 9.10 4.31
N GLU A 6 1.37 10.12 3.55
CA GLU A 6 0.75 10.48 2.28
C GLU A 6 0.90 9.37 1.24
N ILE A 7 2.07 8.72 1.19
CA ILE A 7 2.32 7.54 0.33
C ILE A 7 1.36 6.41 0.72
N LYS A 8 1.31 6.04 2.01
CA LYS A 8 0.41 4.99 2.50
C LYS A 8 -1.05 5.29 2.16
N LEU A 9 -1.50 6.53 2.35
CA LEU A 9 -2.87 6.94 2.08
C LEU A 9 -3.21 6.81 0.59
N SER A 10 -2.37 7.37 -0.29
CA SER A 10 -2.60 7.33 -1.75
C SER A 10 -2.73 5.90 -2.26
N TYR A 11 -1.80 5.00 -1.91
CA TYR A 11 -1.86 3.61 -2.36
C TYR A 11 -3.05 2.85 -1.73
N SER A 12 -3.43 3.18 -0.48
CA SER A 12 -4.59 2.57 0.16
C SER A 12 -5.91 2.96 -0.50
N GLU A 13 -6.04 4.20 -0.99
CA GLU A 13 -7.19 4.64 -1.77
C GLU A 13 -7.31 3.86 -3.09
N ASP A 14 -6.20 3.69 -3.79
CA ASP A 14 -6.15 2.92 -5.04
C ASP A 14 -6.45 1.44 -4.83
N GLN A 15 -5.87 0.84 -3.80
CA GLN A 15 -6.16 -0.53 -3.38
C GLN A 15 -7.64 -0.71 -3.01
N THR A 16 -8.22 0.25 -2.28
CA THR A 16 -9.65 0.23 -1.90
C THR A 16 -10.55 0.30 -3.13
N ARG A 17 -10.18 1.09 -4.14
CA ARG A 17 -10.89 1.14 -5.42
C ARG A 17 -10.89 -0.22 -6.12
N LEU A 18 -9.76 -0.92 -6.18
CA LEU A 18 -9.69 -2.28 -6.75
C LEU A 18 -10.55 -3.29 -5.97
N ILE A 19 -10.58 -3.19 -4.65
CA ILE A 19 -11.47 -4.01 -3.81
C ILE A 19 -12.92 -3.70 -4.14
N ASN A 20 -13.31 -2.44 -4.25
CA ASN A 20 -14.68 -2.05 -4.61
C ASN A 20 -15.08 -2.55 -6.01
N GLU A 21 -14.17 -2.48 -6.99
CA GLU A 21 -14.38 -3.04 -8.33
C GLU A 21 -14.71 -4.55 -8.28
N SER A 22 -14.14 -5.30 -7.32
CA SER A 22 -14.47 -6.73 -7.15
C SER A 22 -15.94 -6.99 -6.79
N PHE A 23 -16.61 -6.03 -6.13
CA PHE A 23 -18.04 -6.16 -5.80
C PHE A 23 -18.95 -5.99 -7.01
N GLU A 24 -18.47 -5.27 -8.03
CA GLU A 24 -19.21 -4.97 -9.26
C GLU A 24 -19.13 -6.12 -10.29
N LEU A 25 -18.19 -7.06 -10.13
CA LEU A 25 -17.98 -8.19 -11.04
C LEU A 25 -19.27 -8.97 -11.35
N GLY A 26 -20.16 -9.13 -10.37
CA GLY A 26 -21.45 -9.78 -10.56
C GLY A 26 -22.34 -9.09 -11.59
N ALA A 27 -22.48 -7.77 -11.49
CA ALA A 27 -23.27 -6.97 -12.41
C ALA A 27 -22.58 -6.89 -13.78
N SER A 28 -21.26 -6.66 -13.80
CA SER A 28 -20.48 -6.59 -15.03
C SER A 28 -20.48 -7.90 -15.81
N ALA A 29 -20.44 -9.05 -15.12
CA ALA A 29 -20.51 -10.37 -15.74
C ALA A 29 -21.84 -10.60 -16.47
N GLN A 30 -22.97 -10.13 -15.93
CA GLN A 30 -24.27 -10.25 -16.60
C GLN A 30 -24.35 -9.45 -17.90
N HIS A 31 -23.64 -8.32 -17.98
CA HIS A 31 -23.52 -7.53 -19.19
C HIS A 31 -22.50 -8.11 -20.17
N HIS A 32 -21.55 -8.92 -19.68
CA HIS A 32 -20.62 -9.70 -20.48
C HIS A 32 -21.29 -10.95 -21.06
N THR A 33 -22.23 -10.73 -21.99
CA THR A 33 -22.69 -11.79 -22.88
C THR A 33 -21.71 -11.88 -24.04
N GLY A 34 -20.95 -12.99 -24.13
CA GLY A 34 -20.22 -13.28 -25.34
C GLY A 34 -21.18 -13.35 -26.51
N ALA A 35 -20.81 -12.78 -27.65
CA ALA A 35 -21.59 -12.87 -28.86
C ALA A 35 -21.59 -14.33 -29.35
N MET A 36 -22.57 -15.10 -28.90
CA MET A 36 -22.82 -16.44 -29.42
C MET A 36 -23.23 -16.31 -30.90
N SER A 37 -22.64 -17.12 -31.78
CA SER A 37 -23.02 -17.04 -33.19
C SER A 37 -24.49 -17.44 -33.35
N PRO A 38 -25.26 -16.77 -34.24
CA PRO A 38 -26.67 -17.10 -34.46
C PRO A 38 -26.90 -18.56 -34.88
N GLU A 39 -25.90 -19.16 -35.54
CA GLU A 39 -25.91 -20.57 -35.95
C GLU A 39 -25.76 -21.54 -34.78
N LEU A 40 -25.02 -21.15 -33.73
CA LEU A 40 -24.90 -21.94 -32.49
C LEU A 40 -26.16 -21.77 -31.64
N GLU A 41 -26.69 -20.54 -31.57
CA GLU A 41 -27.92 -20.22 -30.84
C GLU A 41 -29.14 -20.92 -31.45
N GLY A 42 -29.22 -21.01 -32.78
CA GLY A 42 -30.29 -21.77 -33.47
C GLY A 42 -30.19 -23.29 -33.32
N LYS A 43 -29.03 -23.82 -32.91
CA LYS A 43 -28.82 -25.26 -32.64
C LYS A 43 -28.95 -25.64 -31.16
N LEU A 44 -28.78 -24.67 -30.27
CA LEU A 44 -28.94 -24.84 -28.83
C LEU A 44 -30.37 -24.50 -28.42
N GLY A 45 -30.92 -25.24 -27.46
CA GLY A 45 -32.16 -24.81 -26.82
C GLY A 45 -31.92 -23.53 -26.00
N PRO A 46 -32.98 -22.76 -25.66
CA PRO A 46 -32.85 -21.55 -24.85
C PRO A 46 -32.11 -21.79 -23.53
N GLN A 47 -32.36 -22.94 -22.88
CA GLN A 47 -31.71 -23.30 -21.62
C GLN A 47 -30.22 -23.60 -21.78
N GLU A 48 -29.82 -24.28 -22.86
CA GLU A 48 -28.41 -24.51 -23.16
C GLU A 48 -27.68 -23.22 -23.54
N ALA A 49 -28.32 -22.32 -24.29
CA ALA A 49 -27.77 -21.02 -24.64
C ALA A 49 -27.49 -20.16 -23.40
N ASP A 50 -28.44 -20.10 -22.46
CA ASP A 50 -28.25 -19.38 -21.20
C ASP A 50 -27.15 -19.99 -20.33
N ARG A 51 -27.02 -21.31 -20.32
CA ARG A 51 -25.92 -22.00 -19.62
C ARG A 51 -24.55 -21.69 -20.21
N VAL A 52 -24.46 -21.54 -21.54
CA VAL A 52 -23.21 -21.14 -22.21
C VAL A 52 -22.88 -19.70 -21.88
N ARG A 53 -23.84 -18.76 -22.00
CA ARG A 53 -23.65 -17.35 -21.63
C ARG A 53 -23.20 -17.19 -20.17
N ALA A 54 -23.85 -17.89 -19.24
CA ALA A 54 -23.47 -17.84 -17.84
C ALA A 54 -22.07 -18.42 -17.56
N ALA A 55 -21.66 -19.44 -18.32
CA ALA A 55 -20.31 -19.99 -18.22
C ALA A 55 -19.25 -19.00 -18.75
N GLU A 56 -19.53 -18.33 -19.88
CA GLU A 56 -18.66 -17.29 -20.42
C GLU A 56 -18.54 -16.08 -19.48
N ALA A 57 -19.66 -15.62 -18.93
CA ALA A 57 -19.72 -14.54 -17.95
C ALA A 57 -18.93 -14.88 -16.67
N SER A 58 -19.07 -16.12 -16.15
CA SER A 58 -18.29 -16.61 -15.01
C SER A 58 -16.80 -16.62 -15.32
N ALA A 59 -16.41 -17.16 -16.48
CA ALA A 59 -15.00 -17.21 -16.89
C ALA A 59 -14.39 -15.81 -17.12
N TRP A 60 -15.19 -14.85 -17.60
CA TRP A 60 -14.79 -13.46 -17.69
C TRP A 60 -14.56 -12.87 -16.29
N ALA A 61 -15.49 -13.08 -15.36
CA ALA A 61 -15.40 -12.55 -14.01
C ALA A 61 -14.20 -13.12 -13.23
N ASP A 62 -13.88 -14.41 -13.43
CA ASP A 62 -12.68 -15.03 -12.88
C ASP A 62 -11.39 -14.36 -13.39
N LYS A 63 -11.33 -14.08 -14.70
CA LYS A 63 -10.19 -13.39 -15.32
C LYS A 63 -10.06 -11.96 -14.83
N ASP A 64 -11.17 -11.23 -14.73
CA ASP A 64 -11.13 -9.85 -14.28
C ASP A 64 -10.79 -9.77 -12.78
N ARG A 65 -11.29 -10.70 -11.97
CA ARG A 65 -10.85 -10.83 -10.57
C ARG A 65 -9.35 -11.10 -10.46
N ALA A 66 -8.80 -12.00 -11.28
CA ALA A 66 -7.37 -12.27 -11.29
C ALA A 66 -6.57 -11.01 -11.68
N ARG A 67 -7.05 -10.23 -12.66
CA ARG A 67 -6.45 -8.94 -13.03
C ARG A 67 -6.47 -7.94 -11.85
N LEU A 68 -7.61 -7.80 -11.17
CA LEU A 68 -7.74 -6.92 -10.00
C LEU A 68 -6.76 -7.31 -8.90
N ARG A 69 -6.61 -8.62 -8.64
CA ARG A 69 -5.64 -9.14 -7.68
C ARG A 69 -4.20 -8.79 -8.08
N THR A 70 -3.80 -9.06 -9.32
CA THR A 70 -2.46 -8.72 -9.80
C THR A 70 -2.17 -7.23 -9.65
N HIS A 71 -3.11 -6.36 -10.04
CA HIS A 71 -2.93 -4.91 -9.90
C HIS A 71 -2.84 -4.49 -8.43
N TYR A 72 -3.61 -5.12 -7.54
CA TYR A 72 -3.51 -4.87 -6.10
C TYR A 72 -2.12 -5.23 -5.55
N GLU A 73 -1.58 -6.37 -5.97
CA GLU A 73 -0.23 -6.83 -5.60
C GLU A 73 0.85 -5.90 -6.17
N GLU A 74 0.70 -5.43 -7.42
CA GLU A 74 1.59 -4.45 -8.05
C GLU A 74 1.62 -3.12 -7.28
N LEU A 75 0.46 -2.58 -6.90
CA LEU A 75 0.36 -1.38 -6.07
C LEU A 75 1.05 -1.54 -4.71
N ASP A 76 1.02 -2.74 -4.12
CA ASP A 76 1.73 -2.99 -2.86
C ASP A 76 3.25 -2.96 -3.03
N ILE A 77 3.76 -3.54 -4.14
CA ILE A 77 5.18 -3.50 -4.47
C ILE A 77 5.63 -2.04 -4.71
N GLU A 78 4.85 -1.28 -5.47
CA GLU A 78 5.12 0.13 -5.74
C GLU A 78 5.08 0.99 -4.46
N LYS A 79 4.10 0.75 -3.58
CA LYS A 79 4.03 1.37 -2.25
C LYS A 79 5.30 1.11 -1.45
N ARG A 80 5.75 -0.15 -1.35
CA ARG A 80 6.97 -0.52 -0.59
C ARG A 80 8.20 0.17 -1.15
N ALA A 81 8.37 0.15 -2.47
CA ALA A 81 9.49 0.84 -3.13
C ALA A 81 9.47 2.36 -2.86
N ALA A 82 8.29 2.98 -2.89
CA ALA A 82 8.15 4.42 -2.58
C ALA A 82 8.49 4.74 -1.12
N ILE A 83 8.07 3.89 -0.17
CA ILE A 83 8.43 4.02 1.25
C ILE A 83 9.94 3.83 1.44
N GLU A 84 10.55 2.80 0.86
CA GLU A 84 11.99 2.56 0.93
C GLU A 84 12.80 3.76 0.42
N LEU A 85 12.42 4.33 -0.72
CA LEU A 85 13.05 5.54 -1.26
C LEU A 85 12.93 6.74 -0.31
N ARG A 86 11.77 6.91 0.34
CA ARG A 86 11.57 7.98 1.32
C ARG A 86 12.38 7.74 2.59
N VAL A 87 12.45 6.50 3.08
CA VAL A 87 13.30 6.10 4.21
C VAL A 87 14.76 6.40 3.93
N GLU A 88 15.29 6.00 2.76
CA GLU A 88 16.68 6.30 2.37
C GLU A 88 16.97 7.80 2.31
N GLN A 89 15.97 8.61 1.94
CA GLN A 89 16.11 10.06 1.97
C GLN A 89 16.16 10.59 3.40
N ILE A 90 15.22 10.16 4.25
CA ILE A 90 15.17 10.57 5.66
C ILE A 90 16.45 10.16 6.37
N GLU A 91 16.95 8.94 6.16
CA GLU A 91 18.22 8.49 6.75
C GLU A 91 19.40 9.32 6.29
N ARG A 92 19.41 9.83 5.04
CA ARG A 92 20.43 10.77 4.58
C ARG A 92 20.30 12.13 5.26
N GLU A 93 19.09 12.63 5.47
CA GLU A 93 18.83 13.91 6.15
C GLU A 93 19.18 13.85 7.65
N LEU A 94 18.97 12.68 8.29
CA LEU A 94 19.29 12.43 9.69
C LEU A 94 20.70 11.84 9.90
N SER A 95 21.51 11.75 8.85
CA SER A 95 22.89 11.29 8.93
C SER A 95 23.85 12.48 8.94
N PRO A 96 24.87 12.45 9.81
CA PRO A 96 25.89 13.48 9.79
C PRO A 96 26.75 13.38 8.52
N GLY A 97 27.13 14.51 7.95
CA GLY A 97 27.87 14.61 6.69
C GLY A 97 29.33 14.17 6.82
N GLU A 98 30.16 14.98 7.49
CA GLU A 98 31.58 14.68 7.68
C GLU A 98 31.90 14.39 9.14
N VAL A 99 31.96 13.11 9.50
CA VAL A 99 32.37 12.70 10.87
C VAL A 99 33.63 11.86 10.81
N ASN A 100 34.66 12.27 11.53
CA ASN A 100 35.87 11.49 11.66
C ASN A 100 35.65 10.23 12.53
N PHE A 101 36.53 9.23 12.37
CA PHE A 101 36.41 7.97 13.11
C PHE A 101 36.52 8.15 14.63
N GLY A 102 37.32 9.11 15.09
CA GLY A 102 37.53 9.38 16.52
C GLY A 102 36.25 9.84 17.21
N ASP A 103 35.51 10.75 16.58
CA ASP A 103 34.25 11.28 17.10
C ASP A 103 33.17 10.19 17.13
N ARG A 104 33.10 9.35 16.08
CA ARG A 104 32.20 8.18 16.06
C ARG A 104 32.50 7.21 17.20
N LEU A 105 33.78 6.94 17.46
CA LEU A 105 34.20 6.05 18.54
C LEU A 105 33.88 6.66 19.92
N ALA A 106 34.13 7.95 20.08
CA ALA A 106 33.83 8.68 21.31
C ALA A 106 32.33 8.72 21.60
N ALA A 107 31.51 9.06 20.62
CA ALA A 107 30.05 9.08 20.73
C ALA A 107 29.48 7.68 21.03
N SER A 108 30.00 6.65 20.36
CA SER A 108 29.61 5.25 20.62
C SER A 108 29.84 4.81 22.07
N ALA A 109 30.89 5.33 22.73
CA ALA A 109 31.22 5.02 24.11
C ALA A 109 30.58 5.97 25.15
N ALA A 110 29.97 7.08 24.70
CA ALA A 110 29.41 8.10 25.58
C ALA A 110 28.17 7.60 26.32
N THR A 111 27.93 8.15 27.52
CA THR A 111 26.68 7.91 28.26
C THR A 111 25.53 8.71 27.65
N PRO A 112 24.27 8.35 27.91
CA PRO A 112 23.12 9.13 27.43
C PRO A 112 23.18 10.61 27.81
N GLU A 113 23.58 10.93 29.05
CA GLU A 113 23.69 12.30 29.55
C GLU A 113 24.81 13.08 28.83
N ALA A 114 25.92 12.39 28.54
CA ALA A 114 27.02 12.99 27.78
C ALA A 114 26.60 13.25 26.32
N LEU A 115 25.81 12.36 25.71
CA LEU A 115 25.27 12.56 24.36
C LEU A 115 24.28 13.73 24.30
N ILE A 116 23.39 13.87 25.29
CA ILE A 116 22.48 15.02 25.40
C ILE A 116 23.28 16.32 25.53
N GLY A 117 24.24 16.37 26.45
CA GLY A 117 25.08 17.57 26.62
C GLY A 117 25.92 17.90 25.38
N ALA A 118 26.45 16.90 24.69
CA ALA A 118 27.18 17.08 23.45
C ALA A 118 26.26 17.62 22.33
N MET A 119 25.05 17.07 22.20
CA MET A 119 24.04 17.52 21.25
C MET A 119 23.63 18.96 21.50
N ASP A 120 23.31 19.33 22.75
CA ASP A 120 22.93 20.70 23.11
C ASP A 120 24.06 21.70 22.81
N SER A 121 25.30 21.32 23.13
CA SER A 121 26.48 22.15 22.85
C SER A 121 26.71 22.30 21.34
N ALA A 122 26.53 21.23 20.57
CA ALA A 122 26.69 21.21 19.12
C ALA A 122 25.63 22.10 18.45
N LEU A 123 24.35 21.94 18.81
CA LEU A 123 23.25 22.77 18.32
C LEU A 123 23.46 24.26 18.66
N THR A 124 23.89 24.56 19.89
CA THR A 124 24.19 25.94 20.31
C THR A 124 25.35 26.56 19.52
N SER A 125 26.32 25.73 19.12
CA SER A 125 27.50 26.16 18.37
C SER A 125 27.29 26.18 16.86
N GLY A 126 26.13 25.72 16.37
CA GLY A 126 25.83 25.58 14.94
C GLY A 126 26.53 24.38 14.28
N ASP A 127 27.01 23.42 15.05
CA ASP A 127 27.61 22.17 14.55
C ASP A 127 26.53 21.09 14.44
N GLU A 128 25.82 21.11 13.30
CA GLU A 128 24.72 20.19 13.06
C GLU A 128 25.19 18.74 12.89
N ASP A 129 26.36 18.52 12.28
CA ASP A 129 26.92 17.18 12.08
C ASP A 129 27.24 16.49 13.41
N ALA A 130 27.81 17.22 14.39
CA ALA A 130 28.05 16.65 15.72
C ALA A 130 26.75 16.31 16.46
N ALA A 131 25.70 17.12 16.29
CA ALA A 131 24.39 16.86 16.88
C ALA A 131 23.70 15.64 16.21
N LEU A 132 23.76 15.54 14.87
CA LEU A 132 23.26 14.40 14.10
C LEU A 132 24.02 13.11 14.43
N LEU A 133 25.34 13.19 14.68
CA LEU A 133 26.10 12.04 15.16
C LEU A 133 25.58 11.53 16.50
N ALA A 134 25.34 12.42 17.47
CA ALA A 134 24.81 12.04 18.77
C ALA A 134 23.42 11.38 18.62
N PHE A 135 22.57 11.93 17.75
CA PHE A 135 21.26 11.39 17.44
C PHE A 135 21.33 10.02 16.74
N GLN A 136 22.20 9.86 15.74
CA GLN A 136 22.42 8.61 15.03
C GLN A 136 22.90 7.50 15.97
N ILE A 137 23.88 7.81 16.84
CA ILE A 137 24.38 6.85 17.84
C ILE A 137 23.29 6.49 18.86
N ALA A 138 22.47 7.46 19.27
CA ALA A 138 21.34 7.21 20.15
C ALA A 138 20.34 6.24 19.53
N ARG A 139 19.99 6.41 18.24
CA ARG A 139 19.13 5.49 17.49
C ARG A 139 19.74 4.09 17.37
N GLN A 140 21.03 3.98 17.03
CA GLN A 140 21.71 2.69 16.90
C GLN A 140 21.83 1.91 18.21
N ARG A 141 21.80 2.60 19.35
CA ARG A 141 21.94 2.02 20.70
C ARG A 141 20.62 1.96 21.47
N ASP A 142 19.50 2.26 20.81
CA ASP A 142 18.16 2.34 21.42
C ASP A 142 18.11 3.21 22.69
N LEU A 143 18.80 4.36 22.67
CA LEU A 143 18.83 5.30 23.79
C LEU A 143 17.64 6.25 23.74
N GLU A 144 16.46 5.74 24.07
CA GLU A 144 15.17 6.45 23.97
C GLU A 144 15.19 7.86 24.57
N LYS A 145 15.86 8.06 25.72
CA LYS A 145 15.96 9.39 26.35
C LYS A 145 16.66 10.42 25.47
N VAL A 146 17.71 10.03 24.77
CA VAL A 146 18.49 10.91 23.90
C VAL A 146 17.71 11.18 22.62
N VAL A 147 17.03 10.15 22.07
CA VAL A 147 16.13 10.29 20.92
C VAL A 147 14.99 11.25 21.25
N ALA A 148 14.30 11.06 22.37
CA ALA A 148 13.22 11.91 22.84
C ALA A 148 13.67 13.37 23.04
N HIS A 149 14.88 13.57 23.58
CA HIS A 149 15.47 14.89 23.71
C HIS A 149 15.68 15.54 22.34
N ALA A 150 16.34 14.83 21.41
CA ALA A 150 16.64 15.30 20.06
C ALA A 150 15.40 15.78 19.30
N VAL A 151 14.34 14.96 19.29
CA VAL A 151 13.08 15.29 18.60
C VAL A 151 12.31 16.43 19.28
N THR A 152 12.57 16.69 20.56
CA THR A 152 11.97 17.82 21.28
C THR A 152 12.70 19.12 20.98
N VAL A 153 14.03 19.09 20.87
CA VAL A 153 14.84 20.29 20.60
C VAL A 153 14.90 20.66 19.12
N ARG A 154 14.67 19.70 18.22
CA ARG A 154 14.63 19.86 16.76
C ARG A 154 13.35 19.23 16.21
N GLU A 155 12.33 20.06 16.01
CA GLU A 155 11.02 19.64 15.49
C GLU A 155 11.12 18.98 14.12
N ASP A 156 11.99 19.49 13.24
CA ASP A 156 12.26 18.93 11.92
C ASP A 156 12.84 17.50 12.00
N TRP A 157 13.68 17.22 12.99
CA TRP A 157 14.15 15.85 13.23
C TRP A 157 13.05 14.97 13.83
N GLY A 158 12.18 15.56 14.65
CA GLY A 158 11.00 14.90 15.17
C GLY A 158 10.05 14.42 14.08
N ASP A 159 9.75 15.28 13.12
CA ASP A 159 8.90 14.95 11.97
C ASP A 159 9.51 13.80 11.15
N LEU A 160 10.78 13.91 10.80
CA LEU A 160 11.51 12.89 10.04
C LEU A 160 11.62 11.56 10.80
N TYR A 161 11.88 11.61 12.11
CA TYR A 161 11.92 10.41 12.94
C TYR A 161 10.54 9.76 13.08
N GLY A 162 9.48 10.56 13.21
CA GLY A 162 8.10 10.08 13.19
C GLY A 162 7.76 9.35 11.90
N GLU A 163 8.20 9.89 10.75
CA GLU A 163 8.07 9.20 9.46
C GLU A 163 8.80 7.84 9.43
N LEU A 164 10.00 7.74 10.01
CA LEU A 164 10.73 6.46 10.09
C LEU A 164 10.01 5.42 10.97
N VAL A 165 9.44 5.86 12.10
CA VAL A 165 8.63 5.00 12.96
C VAL A 165 7.40 4.49 12.19
N GLU A 166 6.71 5.38 11.48
CA GLU A 166 5.57 5.03 10.63
C GLU A 166 5.94 4.00 9.56
N ALA A 167 7.13 4.10 8.92
CA ALA A 167 7.61 3.09 7.97
C ALA A 167 7.75 1.69 8.60
N ALA A 168 8.11 1.60 9.89
CA ALA A 168 8.32 0.34 10.58
C ALA A 168 7.00 -0.36 10.99
N GLU A 169 5.87 0.35 10.99
CA GLU A 169 4.56 -0.16 11.46
C GLU A 169 3.77 -0.98 10.42
N ASP A 170 4.31 -1.28 9.23
CA ASP A 170 3.52 -1.94 8.17
C ASP A 170 3.19 -3.42 8.55
N PRO A 171 1.91 -3.84 8.51
CA PRO A 171 1.51 -5.19 8.91
C PRO A 171 2.03 -6.26 7.93
N GLU A 172 2.61 -7.33 8.48
CA GLU A 172 3.25 -8.47 7.78
C GLU A 172 2.28 -9.37 6.96
N LEU A 173 1.12 -8.89 6.52
CA LEU A 173 0.24 -9.69 5.68
C LEU A 173 0.70 -9.65 4.22
N ASP A 174 0.78 -10.83 3.61
CA ASP A 174 1.00 -10.95 2.17
C ASP A 174 -0.11 -10.19 1.41
N PRO A 175 0.23 -9.39 0.37
CA PRO A 175 -0.74 -8.60 -0.36
C PRO A 175 -1.84 -9.45 -1.00
N GLY A 176 -1.52 -10.68 -1.44
CA GLY A 176 -2.50 -11.62 -1.96
C GLY A 176 -3.52 -12.02 -0.90
N ASP A 177 -3.06 -12.36 0.30
CA ASP A 177 -3.95 -12.75 1.42
C ASP A 177 -4.87 -11.61 1.85
N ARG A 178 -4.37 -10.36 1.87
CA ARG A 178 -5.21 -9.18 2.15
C ARG A 178 -6.27 -8.98 1.08
N PHE A 179 -5.91 -9.11 -0.20
CA PHE A 179 -6.89 -9.03 -1.28
C PHE A 179 -7.97 -10.08 -1.11
N GLU A 180 -7.60 -11.33 -0.86
CA GLU A 180 -8.56 -12.43 -0.66
C GLU A 180 -9.47 -12.24 0.57
N MET A 181 -8.99 -11.57 1.62
CA MET A 181 -9.79 -11.29 2.82
C MET A 181 -10.88 -10.24 2.60
N PHE A 182 -10.65 -9.26 1.72
CA PHE A 182 -11.57 -8.12 1.51
C PHE A 182 -12.32 -8.17 0.18
N ALA A 183 -11.75 -8.76 -0.86
CA ALA A 183 -12.34 -8.82 -2.18
C ALA A 183 -13.50 -9.80 -2.23
N LYS A 184 -14.51 -9.48 -3.04
CA LYS A 184 -15.61 -10.41 -3.30
C LYS A 184 -15.12 -11.57 -4.18
N PRO A 185 -15.54 -12.82 -3.90
CA PRO A 185 -15.33 -13.92 -4.82
C PRO A 185 -15.99 -13.63 -6.18
N ALA A 186 -15.40 -14.15 -7.25
CA ALA A 186 -16.03 -14.09 -8.56
C ALA A 186 -17.40 -14.81 -8.52
N PRO A 187 -18.42 -14.28 -9.22
CA PRO A 187 -19.73 -14.93 -9.29
C PRO A 187 -19.62 -16.27 -10.00
N THR A 188 -20.18 -17.32 -9.40
CA THR A 188 -20.26 -18.63 -10.07
C THR A 188 -21.33 -18.63 -11.15
N LYS A 189 -21.25 -19.58 -12.07
CA LYS A 189 -22.29 -19.83 -13.08
C LYS A 189 -23.69 -19.93 -12.47
N GLU A 190 -23.83 -20.65 -11.37
CA GLU A 190 -25.13 -20.83 -10.67
C GLU A 190 -25.64 -19.50 -10.12
N ALA A 191 -24.75 -18.67 -9.56
CA ALA A 191 -25.10 -17.35 -9.06
C ALA A 191 -25.55 -16.40 -10.18
N ILE A 192 -24.91 -16.49 -11.36
CA ILE A 192 -25.30 -15.70 -12.54
C ILE A 192 -26.68 -16.12 -13.05
N LEU A 193 -26.94 -17.43 -13.15
CA LEU A 193 -28.24 -17.96 -13.59
C LEU A 193 -29.38 -17.69 -12.61
N ALA A 194 -29.09 -17.65 -11.31
CA ALA A 194 -30.08 -17.41 -10.26
C ALA A 194 -30.38 -15.92 -10.02
N ALA A 195 -29.55 -15.02 -10.56
CA ALA A 195 -29.75 -13.60 -10.37
C ALA A 195 -30.97 -13.10 -11.16
N PRO A 196 -31.82 -12.24 -10.57
CA PRO A 196 -32.91 -11.62 -11.30
C PRO A 196 -32.30 -10.82 -12.45
N LEU A 197 -32.70 -11.12 -13.69
CA LEU A 197 -32.43 -10.26 -14.84
C LEU A 197 -32.97 -8.87 -14.46
N ASP A 198 -32.08 -7.90 -14.27
CA ASP A 198 -32.51 -6.54 -13.95
C ASP A 198 -33.29 -6.05 -15.18
N ASP A 199 -34.61 -5.90 -15.02
CA ASP A 199 -35.62 -5.56 -16.05
C ASP A 199 -35.40 -4.18 -16.72
N ARG A 200 -34.22 -3.57 -16.55
CA ARG A 200 -33.87 -2.25 -17.09
C ARG A 200 -33.75 -2.24 -18.62
N ASN A 201 -33.76 -3.39 -19.29
CA ASN A 201 -33.66 -3.48 -20.75
C ASN A 201 -34.97 -3.80 -21.49
N ILE A 202 -36.09 -4.10 -20.80
CA ILE A 202 -37.36 -4.39 -21.48
C ILE A 202 -38.03 -3.11 -22.02
N TYR A 203 -37.78 -1.94 -21.40
CA TYR A 203 -38.34 -0.67 -21.86
C TYR A 203 -37.59 -0.03 -23.05
N GLY A 204 -36.38 -0.50 -23.38
CA GLY A 204 -35.59 0.00 -24.51
C GLY A 204 -35.90 -0.66 -25.85
N MET A 205 -36.52 -1.85 -25.85
CA MET A 205 -36.82 -2.64 -27.06
C MET A 205 -38.27 -2.51 -27.56
N MET A 206 -39.12 -1.69 -26.91
CA MET A 206 -40.48 -1.38 -27.36
C MET A 206 -40.61 0.01 -28.02
N ARG A 207 -39.59 0.45 -28.76
CA ARG A 207 -39.70 1.62 -29.66
C ARG A 207 -39.12 1.34 -31.03
#